data_AF-A0A4R9JTB4-F1
#
_entry.id   AF-A0A4R9JTB4-F1
#
_cell.length_a   1.000
_cell.length_b   1.000
_cell.length_c   1.000
_cell.angle_alpha   90.00
_cell.angle_beta   90.00
_cell.angle_gamma   90.00
#
_symmetry.space_group_name_H-M   'P 1'
#
loop_
_entity.id
_entity.type
_entity.pdbx_description
1 polymer ?
#
loop_
_entity_poly.entity_id
_entity_poly.type
_entity_poly.pdbx_seq_one_letter_code
_entity_poly.pdbx_strand_id
1 'polypeptide(L)'
;MDKGQNMDYLLRLRLFLWFGTLGFLSPAFGEPRIPKEPSLPSLPSEETKEPRNARGDKDSGEPKVLNLTLCDGRTVRGESTSGSQSIFFEHTKDGILYKKKLNVNELDSIKMDTWELKLKREEKKGTTYEVVPKKIRIRTKNGEVFYKETGVSDLKLLNIEIKNNNGETTLFTYWVDLKFPDGKWYSGLPATKGDPLVREDCLKDVVRMIEWE
;
A
#
# COMPACT_ATOMS: atom_id res chain seq x y z
N MET A 1 -55.61 -6.05 -80.25
CA MET A 1 -56.01 -4.69 -79.79
C MET A 1 -56.20 -4.80 -78.28
N ASP A 2 -55.54 -3.93 -77.50
CA ASP A 2 -56.17 -3.22 -76.38
C ASP A 2 -55.12 -2.46 -75.55
N LYS A 3 -55.00 -1.16 -75.86
CA LYS A 3 -54.27 -0.13 -75.11
C LYS A 3 -55.01 0.29 -73.82
N GLY A 4 -55.82 -0.60 -73.24
CA GLY A 4 -56.68 -0.29 -72.08
C GLY A 4 -56.09 -0.65 -70.72
N GLN A 5 -55.15 -1.61 -70.65
CA GLN A 5 -54.74 -2.18 -69.35
C GLN A 5 -53.64 -1.40 -68.61
N ASN A 6 -52.98 -0.43 -69.24
CA ASN A 6 -51.86 0.30 -68.64
C ASN A 6 -52.25 1.64 -67.99
N MET A 7 -53.49 2.10 -68.15
CA MET A 7 -53.94 3.40 -67.59
C MET A 7 -54.54 3.27 -66.18
N ASP A 8 -55.03 2.09 -65.80
CA ASP A 8 -55.65 1.86 -64.49
C ASP A 8 -54.64 1.73 -63.34
N TYR A 9 -53.42 1.27 -63.61
CA TYR A 9 -52.37 1.15 -62.59
C TYR A 9 -51.80 2.51 -62.16
N LEU A 10 -51.72 3.47 -63.09
CA LEU A 10 -51.22 4.82 -62.81
C LEU A 10 -52.22 5.69 -62.01
N LEU A 11 -53.52 5.43 -62.14
CA LEU A 11 -54.58 6.10 -61.35
C LEU A 11 -54.71 5.53 -59.93
N ARG A 12 -54.47 4.23 -59.74
CA ARG A 12 -54.51 3.60 -58.41
C ARG A 12 -53.31 3.96 -57.52
N LEU A 13 -52.14 4.24 -58.09
CA LEU A 13 -50.95 4.64 -57.32
C LEU A 13 -51.03 6.09 -56.79
N ARG A 14 -51.81 6.97 -57.44
CA ARG A 14 -52.00 8.37 -57.03
C ARG A 14 -53.07 8.57 -55.95
N LEU A 15 -53.96 7.60 -55.74
CA LEU A 15 -54.96 7.62 -54.66
C LEU A 15 -54.40 7.17 -53.30
N PHE A 16 -53.28 6.45 -53.28
CA PHE A 16 -52.65 5.99 -52.03
C PHE A 16 -51.75 7.04 -51.36
N LEU A 17 -51.32 8.09 -52.09
CA LEU A 17 -50.45 9.14 -51.57
C LEU A 17 -51.20 10.34 -50.96
N TRP A 18 -52.53 10.38 -51.04
CA TRP A 18 -53.35 11.46 -50.47
C TRP A 18 -53.99 11.12 -49.11
N PHE A 19 -54.01 9.84 -48.71
CA PHE A 19 -54.46 9.43 -47.37
C PHE A 19 -53.34 9.34 -46.33
N GLY A 20 -52.07 9.50 -46.73
CA GLY A 20 -50.91 9.43 -45.84
C GLY A 20 -50.54 10.74 -45.13
N THR A 21 -51.17 11.87 -45.45
CA THR A 21 -50.78 13.20 -44.95
C THR A 21 -51.82 13.88 -44.06
N LEU A 22 -52.90 13.19 -43.68
CA LEU A 22 -53.94 13.68 -42.76
C LEU A 22 -53.82 13.13 -41.32
N GLY A 23 -52.67 12.56 -40.97
CA GLY A 23 -52.33 12.15 -39.59
C GLY A 23 -51.74 13.26 -38.71
N PHE A 24 -51.85 14.53 -39.13
CA PHE A 24 -51.66 15.68 -38.24
C PHE A 24 -52.92 15.84 -37.38
N LEU A 25 -52.72 16.12 -36.09
CA LEU A 25 -53.71 16.51 -35.07
C LEU A 25 -54.16 15.40 -34.11
N SER A 26 -53.26 14.99 -33.22
CA SER A 26 -53.64 14.67 -31.84
C SER A 26 -53.18 15.82 -30.94
N PRO A 27 -54.08 16.61 -30.31
CA PRO A 27 -53.67 17.55 -29.28
C PRO A 27 -53.39 16.75 -28.00
N ALA A 28 -52.10 16.59 -27.65
CA ALA A 28 -51.74 16.14 -26.32
C ALA A 28 -52.09 17.26 -25.34
N PHE A 29 -53.13 17.03 -24.54
CA PHE A 29 -53.40 17.78 -23.32
C PHE A 29 -52.20 17.64 -22.38
N GLY A 30 -51.28 18.60 -22.45
CA GLY A 30 -50.21 18.78 -21.46
C GLY A 30 -50.76 19.57 -20.28
N GLU A 31 -50.80 18.96 -19.10
CA GLU A 31 -51.07 19.67 -17.84
C GLU A 31 -50.06 20.82 -17.64
N PRO A 32 -50.49 22.00 -17.16
CA PRO A 32 -49.59 23.11 -16.92
C PRO A 32 -48.65 22.76 -15.76
N ARG A 33 -47.35 22.58 -16.08
CA ARG A 33 -46.31 22.44 -15.06
C ARG A 33 -46.17 23.77 -14.31
N ILE A 34 -46.53 23.75 -13.03
CA ILE A 34 -46.31 24.85 -12.08
C ILE A 34 -44.83 25.26 -12.12
N PRO A 35 -44.49 26.56 -12.17
CA PRO A 35 -43.10 26.99 -12.20
C PRO A 35 -42.35 26.51 -10.96
N LYS A 36 -41.21 25.84 -11.16
CA LYS A 36 -40.31 25.48 -10.06
C LYS A 36 -39.71 26.77 -9.50
N GLU A 37 -39.84 26.98 -8.19
CA GLU A 37 -39.20 28.13 -7.54
C GLU A 37 -37.67 28.08 -7.73
N PRO A 38 -37.01 29.23 -7.97
CA PRO A 38 -35.58 29.28 -8.17
C PRO A 38 -34.86 28.93 -6.87
N SER A 39 -34.08 27.84 -6.89
CA SER A 39 -33.18 27.50 -5.79
C SER A 39 -32.04 28.52 -5.70
N LEU A 40 -31.79 29.03 -4.49
CA LEU A 40 -30.62 29.86 -4.18
C LEU A 40 -29.32 29.13 -4.56
N PRO A 41 -28.28 29.86 -5.02
CA PRO A 41 -27.03 29.25 -5.45
C PRO A 41 -26.39 28.48 -4.28
N SER A 42 -26.08 27.20 -4.51
CA SER A 42 -25.36 26.38 -3.54
C SER A 42 -23.95 26.93 -3.37
N LEU A 43 -23.57 27.21 -2.12
CA LEU A 43 -22.18 27.49 -1.77
C LEU A 43 -21.32 26.31 -2.22
N PRO A 44 -20.11 26.54 -2.78
CA PRO A 44 -19.25 25.44 -3.20
C PRO A 44 -18.91 24.61 -1.98
N SER A 45 -19.27 23.32 -2.00
CA SER A 45 -18.78 22.37 -1.03
C SER A 45 -17.25 22.38 -1.09
N GLU A 46 -16.57 22.68 0.02
CA GLU A 46 -15.16 22.36 0.17
C GLU A 46 -15.03 20.83 0.06
N GLU A 47 -14.77 20.35 -1.16
CA GLU A 47 -14.22 19.02 -1.35
C GLU A 47 -12.85 19.00 -0.70
N THR A 48 -12.78 18.45 0.51
CA THR A 48 -11.53 18.08 1.16
C THR A 48 -10.81 17.10 0.23
N LYS A 49 -9.89 17.61 -0.59
CA LYS A 49 -9.07 16.78 -1.49
C LYS A 49 -8.14 15.93 -0.64
N GLU A 50 -8.53 14.68 -0.43
CA GLU A 50 -7.62 13.65 0.08
C GLU A 50 -6.35 13.63 -0.79
N PRO A 51 -5.14 13.62 -0.20
CA PRO A 51 -3.90 13.59 -0.96
C PRO A 51 -3.85 12.29 -1.79
N ARG A 52 -3.78 12.45 -3.11
CA ARG A 52 -3.61 11.34 -4.07
C ARG A 52 -2.19 11.35 -4.60
N ASN A 53 -1.62 10.17 -4.76
CA ASN A 53 -0.31 9.99 -5.37
C ASN A 53 -0.36 10.37 -6.86
N ALA A 54 0.80 10.57 -7.49
CA ALA A 54 0.91 10.94 -8.92
C ALA A 54 0.25 9.94 -9.90
N ARG A 55 -0.18 8.76 -9.39
CA ARG A 55 -0.89 7.71 -10.14
C ARG A 55 -2.40 7.64 -9.86
N GLY A 56 -2.92 8.47 -8.95
CA GLY A 56 -4.34 8.50 -8.59
C GLY A 56 -4.80 7.43 -7.59
N ASP A 57 -3.88 6.60 -7.09
CA ASP A 57 -4.19 5.60 -6.06
C ASP A 57 -4.42 6.27 -4.70
N LYS A 58 -5.43 5.77 -3.98
CA LYS A 58 -5.74 6.17 -2.60
C LYS A 58 -4.63 5.65 -1.67
N ASP A 59 -3.78 6.53 -1.18
CA ASP A 59 -2.95 6.26 0.01
C ASP A 59 -3.83 6.36 1.25
N SER A 60 -4.69 5.37 1.44
CA SER A 60 -5.49 5.23 2.66
C SER A 60 -5.28 3.84 3.23
N GLY A 61 -4.04 3.54 3.61
CA GLY A 61 -3.84 2.54 4.66
C GLY A 61 -4.43 3.12 5.94
N GLU A 62 -5.43 2.46 6.53
CA GLU A 62 -5.93 2.85 7.84
C GLU A 62 -4.74 2.97 8.81
N PRO A 63 -4.65 4.08 9.58
CA PRO A 63 -3.58 4.25 10.54
C PRO A 63 -3.65 3.12 11.55
N LYS A 64 -2.51 2.45 11.76
CA LYS A 64 -2.41 1.38 12.76
C LYS A 64 -1.54 1.83 13.90
N VAL A 65 -1.98 1.49 15.11
CA VAL A 65 -1.16 1.69 16.30
C VAL A 65 -0.08 0.62 16.33
N LEU A 66 1.17 1.08 16.35
CA LEU A 66 2.35 0.25 16.48
C LEU A 66 2.99 0.48 17.85
N ASN A 67 3.51 -0.60 18.43
CA ASN A 67 4.46 -0.54 19.52
C ASN A 67 5.82 -1.03 19.02
N LEU A 68 6.81 -0.13 18.98
CA LEU A 68 8.17 -0.44 18.53
C LEU A 68 9.09 -0.58 19.73
N THR A 69 9.88 -1.65 19.77
CA THR A 69 10.96 -1.82 20.75
C THR A 69 12.30 -1.59 20.09
N LEU A 70 13.10 -0.67 20.63
CA LEU A 70 14.46 -0.38 20.20
C LEU A 70 15.45 -1.42 20.77
N CYS A 71 16.64 -1.49 20.21
CA CYS A 71 17.68 -2.44 20.64
C CYS A 71 18.15 -2.26 22.08
N ASP A 72 18.05 -1.05 22.63
CA ASP A 72 18.34 -0.77 24.03
C ASP A 72 17.17 -1.05 24.99
N GLY A 73 16.03 -1.51 24.46
CA GLY A 73 14.84 -1.86 25.24
C GLY A 73 13.83 -0.75 25.43
N ARG A 74 14.10 0.48 24.97
CA ARG A 74 13.07 1.55 24.96
C ARG A 74 11.93 1.21 24.01
N THR A 75 10.73 1.63 24.35
CA THR A 75 9.52 1.43 23.54
C THR A 75 8.99 2.75 23.00
N VAL A 76 8.59 2.77 21.73
CA VAL A 76 7.97 3.91 21.06
C VAL A 76 6.62 3.48 20.53
N ARG A 77 5.56 4.14 21.00
CA ARG A 77 4.19 3.92 20.53
C ARG A 77 3.73 5.07 19.65
N GLY A 78 2.99 4.74 18.60
CA GLY A 78 2.24 5.72 17.82
C GLY A 78 1.58 5.10 16.60
N GLU A 79 0.94 5.95 15.80
CA GLU A 79 0.23 5.55 14.60
C GLU A 79 1.17 5.56 13.40
N SER A 80 1.06 4.54 12.56
CA SER A 80 1.79 4.44 11.30
C SER A 80 0.82 4.17 10.15
N THR A 81 1.00 4.90 9.06
CA THR A 81 0.27 4.74 7.79
C THR A 81 1.02 3.84 6.81
N SER A 82 2.31 3.60 7.03
CA SER A 82 3.22 2.91 6.09
C SER A 82 3.05 1.38 6.04
N GLY A 83 2.07 0.83 6.76
CA GLY A 83 1.91 -0.61 7.04
C GLY A 83 0.85 -1.37 6.23
N SER A 84 0.32 -0.85 5.13
CA SER A 84 -0.74 -1.52 4.34
C SER A 84 -0.28 -2.71 3.47
N GLN A 85 0.90 -3.29 3.74
CA GLN A 85 1.53 -4.25 2.82
C GLN A 85 1.37 -5.70 3.27
N SER A 86 0.88 -6.54 2.36
CA SER A 86 0.89 -7.99 2.54
C SER A 86 2.33 -8.54 2.52
N ILE A 87 2.67 -9.40 3.47
CA ILE A 87 3.98 -10.02 3.61
C ILE A 87 3.95 -11.40 2.96
N PHE A 88 4.82 -11.64 1.99
CA PHE A 88 5.07 -12.98 1.46
C PHE A 88 6.10 -13.70 2.33
N PHE A 89 5.80 -14.93 2.70
CA PHE A 89 6.71 -15.77 3.48
C PHE A 89 6.77 -17.16 2.88
N GLU A 90 7.97 -17.74 2.98
CA GLU A 90 8.24 -19.13 2.67
C GLU A 90 8.64 -19.81 3.97
N HIS A 91 7.94 -20.87 4.37
CA HIS A 91 8.34 -21.69 5.51
C HIS A 91 8.38 -23.15 5.13
N THR A 92 9.31 -23.90 5.70
CA THR A 92 9.34 -25.36 5.54
C THR A 92 8.74 -26.00 6.78
N LYS A 93 7.67 -26.76 6.61
CA LYS A 93 7.06 -27.57 7.67
C LYS A 93 6.95 -29.00 7.18
N ASP A 94 7.48 -29.95 7.96
CA ASP A 94 7.49 -31.38 7.63
C ASP A 94 8.12 -31.69 6.24
N GLY A 95 9.15 -30.91 5.86
CA GLY A 95 9.83 -31.05 4.56
C GLY A 95 9.09 -30.44 3.37
N ILE A 96 7.92 -29.83 3.58
CA ILE A 96 7.14 -29.16 2.54
C ILE A 96 7.34 -27.64 2.64
N LEU A 97 7.73 -27.03 1.52
CA LEU A 97 7.85 -25.58 1.40
C LEU A 97 6.48 -24.96 1.15
N TYR A 98 5.96 -24.24 2.14
CA TYR A 98 4.73 -23.47 2.03
C TYR A 98 5.06 -22.02 1.76
N LYS A 99 4.48 -21.48 0.68
CA LYS A 99 4.47 -20.05 0.40
C LYS A 99 3.10 -19.51 0.80
N LYS A 100 3.05 -18.62 1.78
CA LYS A 100 1.79 -17.99 2.21
C LYS A 100 1.98 -16.47 2.21
N LYS A 101 0.87 -15.77 2.06
CA LYS A 101 0.81 -14.30 2.01
C LYS A 101 0.00 -13.88 3.23
N LEU A 102 0.63 -13.22 4.22
CA LEU A 102 -0.08 -12.67 5.36
C LEU A 102 -0.49 -11.25 5.09
N ASN A 103 -1.68 -10.90 5.55
CA ASN A 103 -2.03 -9.49 5.71
C ASN A 103 -1.52 -8.99 7.07
N VAL A 104 -1.21 -7.70 7.15
CA VAL A 104 -0.75 -7.08 8.41
C VAL A 104 -1.79 -7.23 9.54
N ASN A 105 -3.08 -7.38 9.21
CA ASN A 105 -4.13 -7.63 10.20
C ASN A 105 -3.97 -8.97 10.95
N GLU A 106 -3.27 -9.94 10.35
CA GLU A 106 -3.04 -11.27 10.91
C GLU A 106 -1.75 -11.33 11.73
N LEU A 107 -0.94 -10.27 11.67
CA LEU A 107 0.33 -10.17 12.37
C LEU A 107 0.09 -9.70 13.80
N ASP A 108 0.81 -10.34 14.72
CA ASP A 108 0.94 -9.93 16.10
C ASP A 108 2.24 -9.13 16.26
N SER A 109 3.37 -9.75 15.88
CA SER A 109 4.68 -9.14 16.06
C SER A 109 5.70 -9.57 15.00
N ILE A 110 6.62 -8.66 14.68
CA ILE A 110 7.82 -8.92 13.89
C ILE A 110 9.03 -8.58 14.75
N LYS A 111 9.95 -9.53 14.91
CA LYS A 111 11.20 -9.37 15.63
C LYS A 111 12.39 -9.61 14.72
N MET A 112 13.36 -8.72 14.77
CA MET A 112 14.64 -8.88 14.10
C MET A 112 15.57 -9.69 15.01
N ASP A 113 15.98 -10.87 14.53
CA ASP A 113 16.85 -11.77 15.26
C ASP A 113 18.33 -11.54 14.87
N THR A 114 18.63 -11.33 13.59
CA THR A 114 19.98 -11.07 13.10
C THR A 114 20.04 -10.02 12.00
N TRP A 115 21.22 -9.43 11.81
CA TRP A 115 21.52 -8.46 10.78
C TRP A 115 22.72 -8.91 9.93
N GLU A 116 22.65 -8.65 8.62
CA GLU A 116 23.72 -8.85 7.66
C GLU A 116 24.51 -7.56 7.47
N LEU A 117 25.84 -7.68 7.39
CA LEU A 117 26.75 -6.60 7.09
C LEU A 117 27.04 -6.56 5.59
N LYS A 118 26.52 -5.56 4.90
CA LYS A 118 26.77 -5.31 3.47
C LYS A 118 27.88 -4.29 3.32
N LEU A 119 28.94 -4.66 2.60
CA LEU A 119 30.04 -3.76 2.30
C LEU A 119 29.52 -2.58 1.47
N LYS A 120 29.68 -1.35 1.98
CA LYS A 120 29.27 -0.12 1.28
C LYS A 120 30.45 0.58 0.64
N ARG A 121 31.54 0.74 1.39
CA ARG A 121 32.75 1.45 0.92
C ARG A 121 33.97 1.08 1.76
N GLU A 122 35.12 1.00 1.12
CA GLU A 122 36.43 0.92 1.78
C GLU A 122 37.08 2.32 1.79
N GLU A 123 37.51 2.78 2.96
CA GLU A 123 38.12 4.09 3.16
C GLU A 123 39.47 3.95 3.90
N LYS A 124 40.31 4.98 3.82
CA LYS A 124 41.60 4.99 4.54
C LYS A 124 41.44 4.80 6.06
N LYS A 125 40.30 5.21 6.61
CA LYS A 125 39.98 5.12 8.05
C LYS A 125 39.42 3.75 8.44
N GLY A 126 39.04 2.89 7.49
CA GLY A 126 38.38 1.62 7.75
C GLY A 126 37.34 1.26 6.69
N THR A 127 36.54 0.25 6.98
CA THR A 127 35.54 -0.29 6.07
C THR A 127 34.13 0.04 6.56
N THR A 128 33.34 0.71 5.73
CA THR A 128 31.96 1.08 6.02
C THR A 128 31.02 -0.04 5.60
N TYR A 129 30.20 -0.49 6.56
CA TYR A 129 29.18 -1.51 6.36
C TYR A 129 27.78 -0.92 6.55
N GLU A 130 26.87 -1.30 5.67
CA GLU A 130 25.45 -1.11 5.84
C GLU A 130 24.87 -2.37 6.49
N VAL A 131 24.27 -2.21 7.66
CA VAL A 131 23.81 -3.31 8.48
C VAL A 131 22.30 -3.41 8.37
N VAL A 132 21.81 -4.47 7.72
CA VAL A 132 20.40 -4.65 7.39
C VAL A 132 19.85 -5.93 8.02
N PRO A 133 18.55 -5.99 8.41
CA PRO A 133 17.99 -7.22 8.97
C PRO A 133 18.14 -8.40 7.99
N LYS A 134 18.61 -9.54 8.50
CA LYS A 134 18.78 -10.80 7.75
C LYS A 134 17.70 -11.79 8.15
N LYS A 135 17.73 -12.22 9.41
CA LYS A 135 16.72 -13.14 9.95
C LYS A 135 15.68 -12.39 10.76
N ILE A 136 14.43 -12.50 10.36
CA ILE A 136 13.29 -12.01 11.12
C ILE A 136 12.38 -13.15 11.54
N ARG A 137 11.74 -12.96 12.68
CA ARG A 137 10.74 -13.83 13.26
C ARG A 137 9.40 -13.10 13.24
N ILE A 138 8.40 -13.73 12.65
CA ILE A 138 7.06 -13.18 12.50
C ILE A 138 6.14 -14.06 13.33
N ARG A 139 5.36 -13.45 14.22
CA ARG A 139 4.31 -14.12 14.99
C ARG A 139 2.95 -13.63 14.49
N THR A 140 2.02 -14.56 14.30
CA THR A 140 0.63 -14.24 13.96
C THR A 140 -0.24 -14.17 15.21
N LYS A 141 -1.40 -13.50 15.09
CA LYS A 141 -2.41 -13.46 16.16
C LYS A 141 -2.92 -14.87 16.54
N ASN A 142 -2.77 -15.85 15.63
CA ASN A 142 -3.12 -17.25 15.86
C ASN A 142 -2.01 -18.05 16.57
N GLY A 143 -0.88 -17.42 16.91
CA GLY A 143 0.26 -18.05 17.59
C GLY A 143 1.24 -18.78 16.66
N GLU A 144 1.05 -18.74 15.34
CA GLU A 144 2.01 -19.31 14.40
C GLU A 144 3.29 -18.46 14.37
N VAL A 145 4.45 -19.10 14.31
CA VAL A 145 5.75 -18.43 14.22
C VAL A 145 6.43 -18.81 12.90
N PHE A 146 6.80 -17.79 12.14
CA PHE A 146 7.51 -17.92 10.87
C PHE A 146 8.88 -17.28 10.95
N TYR A 147 9.83 -17.83 10.20
CA TYR A 147 11.16 -17.25 10.04
C TYR A 147 11.38 -16.88 8.58
N LYS A 148 11.97 -15.72 8.35
CA LYS A 148 12.34 -15.25 7.02
C LYS A 148 13.79 -14.80 7.04
N GLU A 149 14.61 -15.38 6.16
CA GLU A 149 16.06 -15.17 6.07
C GLU A 149 16.45 -14.04 5.09
N THR A 150 15.49 -13.53 4.29
CA THR A 150 15.73 -12.46 3.30
C THR A 150 15.55 -11.05 3.87
N GLY A 151 15.40 -10.90 5.19
CA GLY A 151 15.31 -9.60 5.86
C GLY A 151 13.96 -8.90 5.77
N VAL A 152 13.98 -7.58 6.00
CA VAL A 152 12.81 -6.69 5.92
C VAL A 152 12.84 -5.71 4.76
N SER A 153 13.90 -5.75 3.94
CA SER A 153 14.12 -4.77 2.86
C SER A 153 12.99 -4.76 1.84
N ASP A 154 12.42 -5.92 1.56
CA ASP A 154 11.28 -6.10 0.65
C ASP A 154 9.93 -5.78 1.29
N LEU A 155 9.89 -5.62 2.62
CA LEU A 155 8.68 -5.32 3.39
C LEU A 155 8.47 -3.81 3.62
N LYS A 156 9.38 -2.98 3.10
CA LYS A 156 9.49 -1.54 3.38
C LYS A 156 9.53 -1.20 4.89
N LEU A 157 9.86 -2.16 5.75
CA LEU A 157 10.01 -1.93 7.20
C LEU A 157 11.42 -1.42 7.54
N LEU A 158 12.20 -0.99 6.55
CA LEU A 158 13.49 -0.33 6.78
C LEU A 158 13.32 1.02 7.46
N ASN A 159 12.28 1.75 7.06
CA ASN A 159 11.89 3.04 7.61
C ASN A 159 10.46 2.91 8.12
N ILE A 160 10.25 3.21 9.40
CA ILE A 160 8.94 3.15 10.04
C ILE A 160 8.58 4.56 10.49
N GLU A 161 7.62 5.16 9.80
CA GLU A 161 7.08 6.47 10.16
C GLU A 161 6.05 6.29 11.26
N ILE A 162 6.24 7.01 12.37
CA ILE A 162 5.35 6.99 13.52
C ILE A 162 4.97 8.41 13.91
N LYS A 163 3.68 8.59 14.18
CA LYS A 163 3.11 9.83 14.70
C LYS A 163 2.47 9.59 16.07
N ASN A 164 2.75 10.47 17.02
CA ASN A 164 2.10 10.51 18.33
C ASN A 164 1.91 11.95 18.81
N ASN A 165 1.43 12.12 20.04
CA ASN A 165 1.17 13.45 20.63
C ASN A 165 2.42 14.35 20.73
N ASN A 166 3.61 13.76 20.69
CA ASN A 166 4.88 14.50 20.78
C ASN A 166 5.41 14.92 19.40
N GLY A 167 4.85 14.38 18.31
CA GLY A 167 5.25 14.71 16.95
C GLY A 167 5.33 13.50 16.04
N GLU A 168 6.02 13.69 14.91
CA GLU A 168 6.26 12.69 13.87
C GLU A 168 7.74 12.36 13.81
N THR A 169 8.06 11.07 13.68
CA THR A 169 9.44 10.59 13.60
C THR A 169 9.55 9.36 12.70
N THR A 170 10.75 9.16 12.14
CA THR A 170 11.08 7.98 11.35
C THR A 170 12.10 7.15 12.12
N LEU A 171 11.76 5.89 12.38
CA LEU A 171 12.63 4.93 13.04
C LEU A 171 13.16 3.92 12.03
N PHE A 172 14.37 3.43 12.26
CA PHE A 172 15.08 2.59 11.31
C PHE A 172 15.32 1.19 11.86
N THR A 173 15.20 0.17 11.01
CA THR A 173 15.58 -1.22 11.35
C THR A 173 16.99 -1.59 10.87
N TYR A 174 17.67 -0.64 10.20
CA TYR A 174 19.02 -0.76 9.68
C TYR A 174 19.89 0.41 10.16
N TRP A 175 21.20 0.28 10.04
CA TRP A 175 22.14 1.38 10.30
C TRP A 175 23.39 1.26 9.44
N VAL A 176 24.24 2.27 9.48
CA VAL A 176 25.57 2.25 8.86
C VAL A 176 26.61 2.32 9.96
N ASP A 177 27.65 1.49 9.86
CA ASP A 177 28.72 1.42 10.85
C ASP A 177 30.08 1.35 10.16
N LEU A 178 31.11 1.85 10.84
CA LEU A 178 32.49 1.85 10.36
C LEU A 178 33.30 0.84 11.18
N LYS A 179 33.96 -0.09 10.48
CA LYS A 179 34.94 -1.00 11.06
C LYS A 179 36.35 -0.45 10.85
N PHE A 180 37.03 -0.14 11.95
CA PHE A 180 38.42 0.32 11.91
C PHE A 180 39.39 -0.83 11.56
N PRO A 181 40.62 -0.51 11.10
CA PRO A 181 41.65 -1.52 10.82
C PRO A 181 42.07 -2.35 12.04
N ASP A 182 41.87 -1.83 13.26
CA ASP A 182 42.11 -2.56 14.51
C ASP A 182 40.97 -3.56 14.86
N GLY A 183 39.94 -3.64 14.01
CA GLY A 183 38.79 -4.53 14.15
C GLY A 183 37.65 -3.97 15.00
N LYS A 184 37.78 -2.77 15.58
CA LYS A 184 36.73 -2.15 16.39
C LYS A 184 35.67 -1.48 15.53
N TRP A 185 34.45 -1.40 16.07
CA TRP A 185 33.32 -0.72 15.45
C TRP A 185 33.17 0.70 16.00
N TYR A 186 32.82 1.65 15.13
CA TYR A 186 32.53 3.03 15.54
C TYR A 186 31.35 3.11 16.50
N SER A 187 30.33 2.28 16.29
CA SER A 187 29.19 2.12 17.22
C SER A 187 29.57 1.64 18.63
N GLY A 188 30.80 1.15 18.84
CA GLY A 188 31.23 0.52 20.08
C GLY A 188 30.61 -0.86 20.31
N LEU A 189 29.93 -1.43 19.31
CA LEU A 189 29.37 -2.77 19.38
C LEU A 189 30.49 -3.83 19.41
N PRO A 190 30.25 -4.99 20.06
CA PRO A 190 31.25 -6.06 20.11
C PRO A 190 31.55 -6.62 18.72
N ALA A 191 32.71 -7.28 18.63
CA ALA A 191 33.07 -8.05 17.44
C ALA A 191 32.03 -9.14 17.17
N THR A 192 31.80 -9.44 15.89
CA THR A 192 30.86 -10.47 15.48
C THR A 192 31.32 -11.85 15.94
N LYS A 193 30.38 -12.67 16.42
CA LYS A 193 30.63 -14.05 16.83
C LYS A 193 30.15 -14.98 15.71
N GLY A 194 30.99 -15.92 15.27
CA GLY A 194 30.64 -16.84 14.18
C GLY A 194 30.87 -16.23 12.79
N ASP A 195 29.82 -16.12 11.98
CA ASP A 195 29.89 -15.56 10.62
C ASP A 195 30.26 -14.06 10.66
N PRO A 196 31.40 -13.65 10.06
CA PRO A 196 31.86 -12.27 10.13
C PRO A 196 30.91 -11.27 9.45
N LEU A 197 30.01 -11.74 8.59
CA LEU A 197 29.03 -10.92 7.86
C LEU A 197 27.64 -10.91 8.53
N VAL A 198 27.48 -11.55 9.69
CA VAL A 198 26.21 -11.58 10.42
C VAL A 198 26.44 -11.17 11.87
N ARG A 199 25.48 -10.42 12.43
CA ARG A 199 25.49 -10.03 13.85
C ARG A 199 24.13 -10.16 14.50
N GLU A 200 24.14 -10.48 15.79
CA GLU A 200 22.95 -10.54 16.65
C GLU A 200 22.76 -9.25 17.47
N ASP A 201 23.86 -8.55 17.76
CA ASP A 201 23.82 -7.26 18.44
C ASP A 201 23.40 -6.14 17.46
N CYS A 202 22.69 -5.16 17.96
CA CYS A 202 22.20 -4.03 17.17
C CYS A 202 22.40 -2.68 17.86
N LEU A 203 22.46 -1.62 17.06
CA LEU A 203 22.67 -0.25 17.55
C LEU A 203 21.47 0.22 18.39
N LYS A 204 21.73 0.95 19.48
CA LYS A 204 20.73 1.31 20.51
C LYS A 204 19.40 1.85 19.96
N ASP A 205 19.47 2.76 18.99
CA ASP A 205 18.30 3.45 18.42
C ASP A 205 17.62 2.69 17.26
N VAL A 206 18.09 1.49 16.92
CA VAL A 206 17.52 0.67 15.84
C VAL A 206 16.34 -0.12 16.37
N VAL A 207 15.29 -0.24 15.57
CA VAL A 207 14.09 -1.02 15.88
C VAL A 207 14.42 -2.50 15.82
N ARG A 208 14.15 -3.20 16.93
CA ARG A 208 14.33 -4.65 17.09
C ARG A 208 13.02 -5.42 17.02
N MET A 209 11.91 -4.80 17.39
CA MET A 209 10.60 -5.43 17.40
C MET A 209 9.51 -4.43 17.02
N ILE A 210 8.54 -4.92 16.27
CA ILE A 210 7.33 -4.21 15.84
C ILE A 210 6.15 -5.05 16.30
N GLU A 211 5.22 -4.45 17.04
CA GLU A 211 3.99 -5.10 17.48
C GLU A 211 2.78 -4.31 16.99
N TRP A 212 1.76 -5.03 16.52
CA TRP A 212 0.51 -4.46 16.03
C TRP A 212 -0.60 -4.67 17.05
N GLU A 213 -1.34 -3.61 17.36
CA GLU A 213 -2.57 -3.69 18.17
C GLU A 213 -3.73 -4.28 17.34
#